data_AF-A0A4Q2UX28-F1
#
_entry.id   AF-A0A4Q2UX28-F1
#
_cell.length_a   1.000
_cell.length_b   1.000
_cell.length_c   1.000
_cell.angle_alpha   90.00
_cell.angle_beta   90.00
_cell.angle_gamma   90.00
#
_symmetry.space_group_name_H-M   'P 1'
#
loop_
_entity.id
_entity.type
_entity.pdbx_description
1 polymer ?
#
loop_
_entity_poly.entity_id
_entity_poly.type
_entity_poly.pdbx_seq_one_letter_code
_entity_poly.pdbx_strand_id
1 'polypeptide(L)'
;MAVARPSWHSPAQPGNREWATVIQGVNAQGWAIPPFIILAAQYHLANWYTESNLPADWMITTTDNGWTTNEVGLDWIKHFDKHTASRTKGTHRLLILDGHESHHSTIFELYCKEHNIVTLCMPSHSSHYLQPLDVGCFGPMKKAYGRQIEDLMRAHITHVSKVEFLRAFREAFFASMTEKNIQGGFMGAGLVPHDPERVLSKLDTPQNPLEANSQSELIKTRISNHQNSSPTSMINAVDQFAKGAKAIMHRVALLEAEVSSLRKANEALSKRRRAKRVRVRLGRSLTVQDAQDLLAKKAADEKTPQERQQNGSYAGSARSKSRRCGTCGKAGHNARTCPETAESSASSISDVIVVDY
;
A
#
# COMPACT_ATOMS: atom_id res chain seq x y z
N MET A 1 -16.17 1.78 5.03
CA MET A 1 -16.13 2.43 6.36
C MET A 1 -15.36 1.52 7.28
N ALA A 2 -14.47 2.05 8.11
CA ALA A 2 -13.76 1.29 9.12
C ALA A 2 -14.15 1.80 10.50
N VAL A 3 -14.31 0.89 11.45
CA VAL A 3 -14.82 1.17 12.79
C VAL A 3 -13.94 0.56 13.84
N ALA A 4 -13.64 1.33 14.88
CA ALA A 4 -12.80 0.89 15.99
C ALA A 4 -13.29 1.46 17.32
N ARG A 5 -12.93 0.77 18.40
CA ARG A 5 -13.40 1.07 19.75
C ARG A 5 -12.27 1.39 20.73
N PRO A 6 -11.83 2.65 20.84
CA PRO A 6 -10.85 3.02 21.86
C PRO A 6 -11.54 3.15 23.22
N SER A 7 -10.92 2.53 24.23
CA SER A 7 -11.22 2.79 25.63
C SER A 7 -10.32 3.92 26.16
N TRP A 8 -10.91 4.88 26.86
CA TRP A 8 -10.18 5.96 27.51
C TRP A 8 -10.18 5.77 29.03
N HIS A 9 -9.12 6.23 29.67
CA HIS A 9 -9.00 6.24 31.13
C HIS A 9 -8.93 7.68 31.61
N SER A 10 -9.79 8.04 32.55
CA SER A 10 -9.56 9.21 33.39
C SER A 10 -8.47 8.86 34.41
N PRO A 11 -7.36 9.62 34.49
CA PRO A 11 -6.35 9.40 35.53
C PRO A 11 -6.90 9.88 36.88
N ALA A 12 -7.71 9.05 37.52
CA ALA A 12 -7.93 9.13 38.95
C ALA A 12 -6.79 8.41 39.69
N GLN A 13 -6.56 8.81 40.94
CA GLN A 13 -5.70 8.14 41.94
C GLN A 13 -5.75 6.60 41.83
N PRO A 14 -4.68 5.88 42.23
CA PRO A 14 -4.60 4.42 42.10
C PRO A 14 -5.73 3.75 42.90
N GLY A 15 -6.88 3.52 42.27
CA GLY A 15 -8.04 2.91 42.94
C GLY A 15 -9.40 3.08 42.26
N ASN A 16 -9.68 4.15 41.50
CA ASN A 16 -11.02 4.33 40.91
C ASN A 16 -11.00 4.89 39.47
N ARG A 17 -10.69 4.03 38.49
CA ARG A 17 -10.70 4.38 37.06
C ARG A 17 -12.08 4.07 36.47
N GLU A 18 -12.87 5.09 36.13
CA GLU A 18 -14.09 4.92 35.34
C GLU A 18 -13.77 4.80 33.85
N TRP A 19 -14.44 3.86 33.18
CA TRP A 19 -14.25 3.57 31.76
C TRP A 19 -15.20 4.41 30.91
N ALA A 20 -14.67 4.98 29.83
CA ALA A 20 -15.45 5.52 28.72
C ALA A 20 -15.00 4.84 27.42
N THR A 21 -15.98 4.36 26.65
CA THR A 21 -15.74 3.72 25.36
C THR A 21 -16.33 4.60 24.27
N VAL A 22 -15.64 4.72 23.14
CA VAL A 22 -16.19 5.39 21.96
C VAL A 22 -16.22 4.39 20.82
N ILE A 23 -17.31 4.31 20.08
CA ILE A 23 -17.36 3.60 18.80
C ILE A 23 -17.31 4.63 17.70
N GLN A 24 -16.22 4.63 16.93
CA GLN A 24 -16.00 5.61 15.89
C GLN A 24 -16.01 4.97 14.51
N GLY A 25 -16.65 5.62 13.52
CA GLY A 25 -16.59 5.23 12.11
C GLY A 25 -15.98 6.30 11.21
N VAL A 26 -15.15 5.87 10.26
CA VAL A 26 -14.54 6.74 9.25
C VAL A 26 -14.54 6.08 7.88
N ASN A 27 -14.53 6.87 6.80
CA ASN A 27 -14.46 6.35 5.45
C ASN A 27 -13.19 6.73 4.69
N ALA A 28 -12.94 6.03 3.59
CA ALA A 28 -11.75 6.23 2.77
C ALA A 28 -11.69 7.58 2.05
N GLN A 29 -12.81 8.33 1.99
CA GLN A 29 -12.81 9.69 1.47
C GLN A 29 -12.33 10.71 2.50
N GLY A 30 -12.13 10.30 3.76
CA GLY A 30 -11.55 11.14 4.78
C GLY A 30 -12.55 11.81 5.72
N TRP A 31 -13.79 11.34 5.82
CA TRP A 31 -14.73 11.88 6.79
C TRP A 31 -15.11 10.87 7.87
N ALA A 32 -15.44 11.40 9.04
CA ALA A 32 -15.89 10.67 10.22
C ALA A 32 -17.42 10.83 10.39
N ILE A 33 -18.11 9.77 10.83
CA ILE A 33 -19.46 9.91 11.38
C ILE A 33 -19.39 10.52 12.79
N PRO A 34 -20.47 11.11 13.31
CA PRO A 34 -20.52 11.53 14.71
C PRO A 34 -20.17 10.35 15.65
N PRO A 35 -19.33 10.56 16.68
CA PRO A 35 -18.94 9.52 17.60
C PRO A 35 -20.13 9.00 18.40
N PHE A 36 -20.05 7.72 18.74
CA PHE A 36 -21.01 7.06 19.60
C PHE A 36 -20.32 6.73 20.94
N ILE A 37 -20.62 7.50 21.97
CA ILE A 37 -19.92 7.49 23.26
C ILE A 37 -20.72 6.63 24.25
N ILE A 38 -20.03 5.74 24.96
CA ILE A 38 -20.58 4.87 25.99
C ILE A 38 -19.91 5.24 27.31
N LEU A 39 -20.72 5.71 28.27
CA LEU A 39 -20.23 6.08 29.61
C LEU A 39 -20.67 5.02 30.63
N ALA A 40 -19.78 4.67 31.56
CA ALA A 40 -20.13 3.85 32.71
C ALA A 40 -21.08 4.63 33.65
N ALA A 41 -22.38 4.36 33.58
CA ALA A 41 -23.40 5.03 34.39
C ALA A 41 -24.76 4.31 34.29
N GLN A 42 -25.62 4.54 35.28
CA GLN A 42 -27.01 4.06 35.26
C GLN A 42 -27.98 5.08 34.62
N TYR A 43 -27.68 6.37 34.74
CA TYR A 43 -28.55 7.45 34.28
C TYR A 43 -27.76 8.49 33.50
N HIS A 44 -28.45 9.11 32.54
CA HIS A 44 -27.97 10.32 31.87
C HIS A 44 -28.08 11.53 32.80
N LEU A 45 -27.01 12.31 32.90
CA LEU A 45 -27.02 13.57 33.65
C LEU A 45 -27.15 14.76 32.70
N ALA A 46 -28.00 15.73 33.05
CA ALA A 46 -28.30 16.89 32.20
C ALA A 46 -27.04 17.70 31.83
N ASN A 47 -26.11 17.84 32.77
CA ASN A 47 -24.87 18.58 32.57
C ASN A 47 -23.96 17.98 31.48
N TRP A 48 -24.09 16.69 31.17
CA TRP A 48 -23.37 16.08 30.04
C TRP A 48 -23.77 16.67 28.69
N TYR A 49 -24.95 17.27 28.58
CA TYR A 49 -25.47 17.86 27.36
C TYR A 49 -25.38 19.39 27.37
N THR A 50 -25.55 20.00 28.54
CA THR A 50 -25.60 21.47 28.68
C THR A 50 -24.23 22.10 28.91
N GLU A 51 -23.25 21.37 29.45
CA GLU A 51 -21.95 21.94 29.85
C GLU A 51 -20.74 21.41 29.06
N SER A 52 -20.95 20.37 28.25
CA SER A 52 -19.89 19.71 27.48
C SER A 52 -19.64 20.34 26.10
N ASN A 53 -20.57 21.18 25.62
CA ASN A 53 -20.56 21.80 24.29
C ASN A 53 -20.41 20.80 23.13
N LEU A 54 -20.95 19.59 23.29
CA LEU A 54 -20.93 18.57 22.23
C LEU A 54 -21.82 18.96 21.05
N PRO A 55 -21.44 18.61 19.81
CA PRO A 55 -22.33 18.75 18.66
C PRO A 55 -23.62 17.95 18.83
N ALA A 56 -24.74 18.50 18.33
CA ALA A 56 -26.09 17.95 18.54
C ALA A 56 -26.32 16.58 17.90
N ASP A 57 -25.48 16.18 16.95
CA ASP A 57 -25.56 14.91 16.24
C ASP A 57 -24.68 13.79 16.86
N TRP A 58 -23.95 14.10 17.94
CA TRP A 58 -23.19 13.10 18.70
C TRP A 58 -24.12 12.28 19.58
N MET A 59 -23.78 11.00 19.77
CA MET A 59 -24.59 10.10 20.58
C MET A 59 -23.86 9.74 21.87
N ILE A 60 -24.57 9.81 22.99
CA ILE A 60 -24.14 9.29 24.28
C ILE A 60 -25.13 8.20 24.69
N THR A 61 -24.62 7.06 25.10
CA THR A 61 -25.37 6.00 25.79
C THR A 61 -24.65 5.63 27.09
N THR A 62 -25.31 4.86 27.93
CA THR A 62 -24.77 4.42 29.23
C THR A 62 -24.88 2.92 29.38
N THR A 63 -23.87 2.30 29.98
CA THR A 63 -23.91 0.90 30.46
C THR A 63 -23.31 0.82 31.85
N ASP A 64 -23.59 -0.25 32.60
CA ASP A 64 -23.13 -0.39 33.98
C ASP A 64 -21.61 -0.31 34.12
N ASN A 65 -20.88 -0.78 33.10
CA ASN A 65 -19.43 -0.91 33.13
C ASN A 65 -18.73 -0.10 32.02
N GLY A 66 -19.48 0.65 31.20
CA GLY A 66 -18.96 1.42 30.07
C GLY A 66 -18.55 0.58 28.86
N TRP A 67 -18.84 -0.72 28.86
CA TRP A 67 -18.58 -1.62 27.74
C TRP A 67 -19.81 -1.76 26.84
N THR A 68 -19.58 -2.23 25.62
CA THR A 68 -20.63 -2.47 24.63
C THR A 68 -21.39 -3.77 24.93
N THR A 69 -22.72 -3.74 24.78
CA THR A 69 -23.59 -4.92 24.78
C THR A 69 -24.16 -5.17 23.37
N ASN A 70 -24.91 -6.25 23.18
CA ASN A 70 -25.57 -6.53 21.90
C ASN A 70 -26.58 -5.45 21.52
N GLU A 71 -27.29 -4.90 22.50
CA GLU A 71 -28.28 -3.82 22.34
C GLU A 71 -27.57 -2.54 21.90
N VAL A 72 -26.48 -2.17 22.58
CA VAL A 72 -25.66 -1.00 22.21
C VAL A 72 -25.05 -1.18 20.82
N GLY A 73 -24.64 -2.40 20.46
CA GLY A 73 -24.19 -2.72 19.10
C GLY A 73 -25.26 -2.48 18.04
N LEU A 74 -26.52 -2.84 18.33
CA LEU A 74 -27.66 -2.59 17.45
C LEU A 74 -27.96 -1.08 17.31
N ASP A 75 -27.92 -0.33 18.41
CA ASP A 75 -28.13 1.13 18.35
C ASP A 75 -27.01 1.82 17.58
N TRP A 76 -25.79 1.32 17.73
CA TRP A 76 -24.66 1.82 16.96
C TRP A 76 -24.81 1.57 15.45
N ILE A 77 -25.28 0.39 15.00
CA ILE A 77 -25.47 0.17 13.55
C ILE A 77 -26.60 1.03 12.97
N LYS A 78 -27.66 1.29 13.74
CA LYS A 78 -28.72 2.25 13.36
C LYS A 78 -28.16 3.67 13.23
N HIS A 79 -27.30 4.08 14.17
CA HIS A 79 -26.59 5.36 14.09
C HIS A 79 -25.68 5.42 12.86
N PHE A 80 -24.89 4.39 12.61
CA PHE A 80 -24.07 4.26 11.40
C PHE A 80 -24.93 4.41 10.14
N ASP A 81 -26.05 3.70 10.07
CA ASP A 81 -26.94 3.73 8.92
C ASP A 81 -27.51 5.15 8.68
N LYS A 82 -28.06 5.77 9.73
CA LYS A 82 -28.56 7.15 9.72
C LYS A 82 -27.55 8.14 9.14
N HIS A 83 -26.28 8.03 9.53
CA HIS A 83 -25.24 8.97 9.13
C HIS A 83 -24.53 8.63 7.81
N THR A 84 -24.83 7.48 7.20
CA THR A 84 -24.15 7.04 5.96
C THR A 84 -25.09 6.77 4.79
N ALA A 85 -26.39 6.52 5.03
CA ALA A 85 -27.34 6.12 4.00
C ALA A 85 -27.40 7.09 2.82
N SER A 86 -27.52 8.40 3.11
CA SER A 86 -27.58 9.46 2.09
C SER A 86 -26.31 9.63 1.25
N ARG A 87 -25.21 9.02 1.68
CA ARG A 87 -23.88 9.10 1.04
C ARG A 87 -23.49 7.80 0.35
N THR A 88 -24.41 6.83 0.27
CA THR A 88 -24.17 5.55 -0.41
C THR A 88 -23.90 5.78 -1.89
N LYS A 89 -22.81 5.20 -2.38
CA LYS A 89 -22.53 5.09 -3.81
C LYS A 89 -22.78 3.66 -4.25
N GLY A 90 -23.69 3.45 -5.21
CA GLY A 90 -24.15 2.13 -5.61
C GLY A 90 -25.24 1.59 -4.69
N THR A 91 -25.26 0.27 -4.49
CA THR A 91 -26.33 -0.42 -3.75
C THR A 91 -25.94 -0.84 -2.34
N HIS A 92 -24.65 -1.00 -2.06
CA HIS A 92 -24.15 -1.55 -0.80
C HIS A 92 -23.14 -0.64 -0.11
N ARG A 93 -23.04 -0.75 1.21
CA ARG A 93 -21.99 -0.12 2.02
C ARG A 93 -21.13 -1.21 2.68
N LEU A 94 -19.82 -1.15 2.48
CA LEU A 94 -18.87 -2.01 3.19
C LEU A 94 -18.51 -1.40 4.54
N LEU A 95 -18.75 -2.16 5.61
CA LEU A 95 -18.39 -1.86 6.98
C LEU A 95 -17.31 -2.84 7.47
N ILE A 96 -16.14 -2.32 7.79
CA ILE A 96 -15.01 -3.10 8.28
C ILE A 96 -14.93 -2.95 9.81
N LEU A 97 -15.00 -4.07 10.51
CA LEU A 97 -15.08 -4.15 11.97
C LEU A 97 -13.77 -4.67 12.56
N ASP A 98 -13.40 -4.17 13.74
CA ASP A 98 -12.41 -4.86 14.57
C ASP A 98 -13.01 -6.19 15.05
N GLY A 99 -12.17 -7.23 15.20
CA GLY A 99 -12.61 -8.61 15.48
C GLY A 99 -13.16 -8.85 16.90
N HIS A 100 -13.86 -7.88 17.49
CA HIS A 100 -14.38 -7.96 18.84
C HIS A 100 -15.77 -8.65 18.90
N GLU A 101 -15.95 -9.53 19.88
CA GLU A 101 -16.99 -10.56 19.97
C GLU A 101 -18.45 -10.05 20.02
N SER A 102 -18.67 -8.77 20.34
CA SER A 102 -20.00 -8.13 20.43
C SER A 102 -20.70 -7.86 19.09
N HIS A 103 -20.11 -8.27 17.95
CA HIS A 103 -20.62 -8.04 16.60
C HIS A 103 -21.44 -9.19 16.02
N HIS A 104 -21.67 -10.25 16.79
CA HIS A 104 -22.28 -11.49 16.33
C HIS A 104 -23.74 -11.69 16.76
N SER A 105 -24.42 -10.63 17.19
CA SER A 105 -25.85 -10.76 17.48
C SER A 105 -26.63 -10.95 16.17
N THR A 106 -27.52 -11.94 16.13
CA THR A 106 -28.34 -12.22 14.95
C THR A 106 -29.13 -10.98 14.50
N ILE A 107 -29.57 -10.15 15.45
CA ILE A 107 -30.33 -8.93 15.17
C ILE A 107 -29.46 -7.89 14.46
N PHE A 108 -28.20 -7.74 14.85
CA PHE A 108 -27.24 -6.84 14.19
C PHE A 108 -26.99 -7.26 12.74
N GLU A 109 -26.79 -8.56 12.51
CA GLU A 109 -26.56 -9.10 11.16
C GLU A 109 -27.81 -8.96 10.27
N LEU A 110 -29.00 -9.23 10.82
CA LEU A 110 -30.26 -9.03 10.11
C LEU A 110 -30.48 -7.57 9.70
N TYR A 111 -30.22 -6.63 10.62
CA TYR A 111 -30.29 -5.20 10.31
C TYR A 111 -29.31 -4.81 9.19
N CYS A 112 -28.06 -5.28 9.27
CA CYS A 112 -27.08 -5.04 8.21
C CYS A 112 -27.58 -5.55 6.85
N LYS A 113 -28.14 -6.76 6.81
CA LYS A 113 -28.67 -7.38 5.59
C LYS A 113 -29.85 -6.59 5.00
N GLU A 114 -30.80 -6.19 5.83
CA GLU A 114 -31.99 -5.43 5.41
C GLU A 114 -31.61 -4.04 4.83
N HIS A 115 -30.53 -3.44 5.34
CA HIS A 115 -30.07 -2.10 4.94
C HIS A 115 -28.91 -2.11 3.92
N ASN A 116 -28.64 -3.25 3.27
CA ASN A 116 -27.56 -3.45 2.29
C ASN A 116 -26.16 -3.05 2.82
N ILE A 117 -25.90 -3.35 4.09
CA ILE A 117 -24.61 -3.14 4.74
C ILE A 117 -23.88 -4.49 4.77
N VAL A 118 -22.72 -4.55 4.14
CA VAL A 118 -21.85 -5.73 4.14
C VAL A 118 -20.82 -5.56 5.23
N THR A 119 -20.77 -6.47 6.18
CA THR A 119 -19.80 -6.47 7.27
C THR A 119 -18.59 -7.34 6.92
N LEU A 120 -17.39 -6.82 7.17
CA LEU A 120 -16.12 -7.55 7.04
C LEU A 120 -15.34 -7.42 8.34
N CYS A 121 -15.11 -8.53 9.04
CA CYS A 121 -14.33 -8.54 10.27
C CYS A 121 -12.84 -8.72 9.96
N MET A 122 -11.99 -7.93 10.62
CA MET A 122 -10.55 -8.11 10.54
C MET A 122 -10.11 -9.39 11.26
N PRO A 123 -9.03 -10.05 10.82
CA PRO A 123 -8.43 -11.16 11.57
C PRO A 123 -8.04 -10.74 13.00
N SER A 124 -8.10 -11.68 13.94
CA SER A 124 -7.68 -11.43 15.32
C SER A 124 -6.24 -10.91 15.39
N HIS A 125 -5.98 -9.98 16.32
CA HIS A 125 -4.67 -9.36 16.54
C HIS A 125 -4.06 -8.68 15.30
N SER A 126 -4.88 -8.19 14.38
CA SER A 126 -4.41 -7.49 13.17
C SER A 126 -4.75 -5.99 13.14
N SER A 127 -5.40 -5.45 14.17
CA SER A 127 -5.89 -4.06 14.17
C SER A 127 -4.77 -3.04 13.95
N HIS A 128 -3.60 -3.23 14.57
CA HIS A 128 -2.46 -2.33 14.38
C HIS A 128 -1.87 -2.33 12.96
N TYR A 129 -2.28 -3.26 12.11
CA TYR A 129 -1.95 -3.28 10.68
C TYR A 129 -3.11 -2.84 9.79
N LEU A 130 -4.31 -3.39 10.03
CA LEU A 130 -5.44 -3.33 9.11
C LEU A 130 -6.50 -2.29 9.49
N GLN A 131 -6.44 -1.70 10.68
CA GLN A 131 -7.46 -0.77 11.16
C GLN A 131 -7.07 0.69 10.89
N PRO A 132 -7.71 1.38 9.91
CA PRO A 132 -7.39 2.77 9.58
C PRO A 132 -7.39 3.73 10.77
N LEU A 133 -8.30 3.51 11.72
CA LEU A 133 -8.40 4.33 12.92
C LEU A 133 -7.18 4.17 13.83
N ASP A 134 -6.70 2.93 14.04
CA ASP A 134 -5.50 2.66 14.84
C ASP A 134 -4.24 3.16 14.14
N VAL A 135 -4.16 2.95 12.82
CA VAL A 135 -3.00 3.31 12.00
C VAL A 135 -2.84 4.82 11.86
N GLY A 136 -3.93 5.57 11.66
CA GLY A 136 -3.89 6.98 11.26
C GLY A 136 -4.46 7.99 12.26
N CYS A 137 -5.43 7.61 13.09
CA CYS A 137 -6.27 8.58 13.82
C CYS A 137 -6.05 8.55 15.34
N PHE A 138 -6.01 7.36 15.94
CA PHE A 138 -6.01 7.21 17.39
C PHE A 138 -4.69 7.61 18.05
N GLY A 139 -3.55 7.45 17.37
CA GLY A 139 -2.27 7.99 17.85
C GLY A 139 -2.33 9.52 18.03
N PRO A 140 -2.66 10.29 16.97
CA PRO A 140 -2.88 11.73 17.07
C PRO A 140 -3.95 12.12 18.10
N MET A 141 -5.06 11.38 18.17
CA MET A 141 -6.14 11.65 19.13
C MET A 141 -5.67 11.50 20.58
N LYS A 142 -4.95 10.42 20.91
CA LYS A 142 -4.38 10.20 22.26
C LYS A 142 -3.43 11.32 22.66
N LYS A 143 -2.61 11.79 21.72
CA LYS A 143 -1.72 12.94 21.95
C LYS A 143 -2.49 14.24 22.18
N ALA A 144 -3.52 14.51 21.38
CA ALA A 144 -4.34 15.70 21.52
C ALA A 144 -5.12 15.69 22.84
N TYR A 145 -5.72 14.56 23.20
CA TYR A 145 -6.40 14.36 24.48
C TYR A 145 -5.45 14.51 25.66
N GLY A 146 -4.25 13.93 25.60
CA GLY A 146 -3.22 14.09 26.64
C GLY A 146 -2.90 15.56 26.93
N ARG A 147 -2.79 16.41 25.90
CA ARG A 147 -2.60 17.86 26.07
C ARG A 147 -3.78 18.53 26.78
N GLN A 148 -5.01 18.15 26.44
CA GLN A 148 -6.21 18.69 27.13
C GLN A 148 -6.18 18.33 28.62
N ILE A 149 -5.76 17.11 28.97
CA ILE A 149 -5.62 16.71 30.37
C ILE A 149 -4.50 17.49 31.06
N GLU A 150 -3.36 17.70 30.40
CA GLU A 150 -2.28 18.55 30.94
C GLU A 150 -2.73 20.00 31.18
N ASP A 151 -3.56 20.57 30.29
CA ASP A 151 -4.16 21.90 30.47
C ASP A 151 -5.08 21.95 31.70
N LEU A 152 -5.95 20.94 31.89
CA LEU A 152 -6.82 20.82 33.06
C LEU A 152 -5.99 20.71 34.36
N MET A 153 -4.93 19.89 34.35
CA MET A 153 -4.04 19.75 35.50
C MET A 153 -3.33 21.06 35.84
N ARG A 154 -2.88 21.83 34.84
CA ARG A 154 -2.30 23.17 35.02
C ARG A 154 -3.29 24.17 35.60
N ALA A 155 -4.59 24.00 35.33
CA ALA A 155 -5.66 24.77 35.94
C ALA A 155 -6.09 24.24 37.33
N HIS A 156 -5.29 23.36 37.94
CA HIS A 156 -5.56 22.72 39.25
C HIS A 156 -6.82 21.84 39.29
N ILE A 157 -7.30 21.38 38.14
CA ILE A 157 -8.35 20.36 38.06
C ILE A 157 -7.68 19.00 38.13
N THR A 158 -7.68 18.41 39.32
CA THR A 158 -6.98 17.14 39.61
C THR A 158 -7.86 15.90 39.42
N HIS A 159 -9.17 16.09 39.27
CA HIS A 159 -10.14 15.04 39.00
C HIS A 159 -10.89 15.36 37.71
N VAL A 160 -10.84 14.45 36.74
CA VAL A 160 -11.53 14.59 35.46
C VAL A 160 -12.87 13.88 35.54
N SER A 161 -13.93 14.65 35.72
CA SER A 161 -15.33 14.25 35.62
C SER A 161 -15.71 13.86 34.20
N LYS A 162 -16.90 13.25 34.06
CA LYS A 162 -17.46 12.93 32.73
C LYS A 162 -17.65 14.19 31.86
N VAL A 163 -17.97 15.35 32.45
CA VAL A 163 -18.11 16.60 31.68
C VAL A 163 -16.75 17.07 31.18
N GLU A 164 -15.72 17.07 32.02
CA GLU A 164 -14.36 17.41 31.58
C GLU A 164 -13.83 16.41 30.54
N PHE A 165 -14.10 15.12 30.71
CA PHE A 165 -13.79 14.09 29.72
C PHE A 165 -14.43 14.40 28.37
N LEU A 166 -15.75 14.67 28.33
CA LEU A 166 -16.48 14.94 27.09
C LEU A 166 -15.93 16.18 26.38
N ARG A 167 -15.59 17.24 27.13
CA ARG A 167 -14.97 18.46 26.59
C ARG A 167 -13.59 18.19 26.00
N ALA A 168 -12.72 17.53 26.76
CA ALA A 168 -11.38 17.18 26.31
C ALA A 168 -11.39 16.24 25.11
N PHE A 169 -12.30 15.25 25.12
CA PHE A 169 -12.52 14.33 24.01
C PHE A 169 -12.99 15.06 22.76
N ARG A 170 -13.92 16.01 22.89
CA ARG A 170 -14.39 16.83 21.76
C ARG A 170 -13.26 17.57 21.07
N GLU A 171 -12.42 18.27 21.83
CA GLU A 171 -11.26 18.99 21.28
C GLU A 171 -10.27 18.03 20.61
N ALA A 172 -9.98 16.90 21.26
CA ALA A 172 -9.10 15.86 20.70
C ALA A 172 -9.65 15.24 19.42
N PHE A 173 -10.95 15.01 19.34
CA PHE A 173 -11.64 14.48 18.17
C PHE A 173 -11.45 15.39 16.96
N PHE A 174 -11.80 16.67 17.07
CA PHE A 174 -11.66 17.61 15.96
C PHE A 174 -10.20 17.84 15.56
N ALA A 175 -9.26 17.78 16.50
CA ALA A 175 -7.83 17.90 16.21
C ALA A 175 -7.24 16.68 15.48
N SER A 176 -7.89 15.51 15.55
CA SER A 176 -7.32 14.24 15.07
C SER A 176 -8.10 13.57 13.95
N MET A 177 -9.42 13.69 13.90
CA MET A 177 -10.29 13.13 12.85
C MET A 177 -10.31 14.02 11.60
N THR A 178 -9.12 14.36 11.13
CA THR A 178 -8.92 15.17 9.92
C THR A 178 -8.96 14.30 8.67
N GLU A 179 -9.32 14.90 7.54
CA GLU A 179 -9.32 14.22 6.24
C GLU A 179 -8.00 13.53 5.94
N LYS A 180 -6.89 14.25 6.18
CA LYS A 180 -5.53 13.75 5.98
C LYS A 180 -5.21 12.54 6.86
N ASN A 181 -5.56 12.57 8.14
CA ASN A 181 -5.28 11.46 9.05
C ASN A 181 -6.11 10.23 8.70
N ILE A 182 -7.39 10.43 8.33
CA ILE A 182 -8.28 9.33 7.95
C ILE A 182 -7.80 8.69 6.64
N GLN A 183 -7.58 9.47 5.59
CA GLN A 183 -7.05 8.95 4.31
C GLN A 183 -5.68 8.30 4.51
N GLY A 184 -4.81 8.90 5.33
CA GLY A 184 -3.52 8.32 5.72
C GLY A 184 -3.67 6.98 6.46
N GLY A 185 -4.68 6.83 7.30
CA GLY A 185 -5.02 5.58 7.97
C GLY A 185 -5.42 4.48 6.97
N PHE A 186 -6.30 4.79 6.01
CA PHE A 186 -6.70 3.84 4.96
C PHE A 186 -5.54 3.45 4.05
N MET A 187 -4.68 4.40 3.70
CA MET A 187 -3.47 4.14 2.91
C MET A 187 -2.46 3.31 3.70
N GLY A 188 -2.23 3.63 4.98
CA GLY A 188 -1.30 2.91 5.85
C GLY A 188 -1.73 1.46 6.12
N ALA A 189 -3.04 1.23 6.16
CA ALA A 189 -3.66 -0.10 6.27
C ALA A 189 -3.72 -0.87 4.93
N GLY A 190 -3.27 -0.27 3.82
CA GLY A 190 -3.27 -0.91 2.50
C GLY A 190 -4.67 -1.13 1.91
N LEU A 191 -5.69 -0.43 2.42
CA LEU A 191 -7.08 -0.60 2.00
C LEU A 191 -7.46 0.33 0.85
N VAL A 192 -7.05 1.61 0.92
CA VAL A 192 -7.31 2.60 -0.13
C VAL A 192 -6.09 3.52 -0.33
N PRO A 193 -5.42 3.47 -1.50
CA PRO A 193 -5.59 2.46 -2.54
C PRO A 193 -5.29 1.06 -1.99
N HIS A 194 -5.89 0.04 -2.61
CA HIS A 194 -5.68 -1.35 -2.21
C HIS A 194 -4.23 -1.76 -2.51
N ASP A 195 -3.47 -2.05 -1.47
CA ASP A 195 -2.04 -2.36 -1.51
C ASP A 195 -1.69 -3.33 -0.38
N PRO A 196 -1.84 -4.66 -0.60
CA PRO A 196 -1.59 -5.68 0.42
C PRO A 196 -0.16 -5.67 0.95
N GLU A 197 0.82 -5.26 0.14
CA GLU A 197 2.24 -5.26 0.51
C GLU A 197 2.54 -4.33 1.68
N ARG A 198 1.75 -3.27 1.90
CA ARG A 198 1.88 -2.38 3.06
C ARG A 198 1.67 -3.06 4.39
N VAL A 199 0.92 -4.16 4.38
CA VAL A 199 0.64 -4.98 5.56
C VAL A 199 1.55 -6.21 5.55
N LEU A 200 1.61 -6.93 4.43
CA LEU A 200 2.36 -8.18 4.31
C LEU A 200 3.86 -7.99 4.58
N SER A 201 4.47 -6.90 4.12
CA SER A 201 5.90 -6.60 4.38
C SER A 201 6.25 -6.37 5.85
N LYS A 202 5.24 -6.09 6.71
CA LYS A 202 5.42 -5.89 8.16
C LYS A 202 5.17 -7.16 8.97
N LEU A 203 4.68 -8.22 8.33
CA LEU A 203 4.51 -9.51 8.97
C LEU A 203 5.86 -10.24 8.89
N ASP A 204 6.31 -10.78 10.02
CA ASP A 204 7.47 -11.67 10.10
C ASP A 204 7.13 -13.00 9.40
N THR A 205 7.14 -12.94 8.08
CA THR A 205 6.87 -14.07 7.19
C THR A 205 8.21 -14.72 6.87
N PRO A 206 8.35 -16.04 6.98
CA PRO A 206 9.63 -16.70 6.78
C PRO A 206 10.09 -16.50 5.34
N GLN A 207 11.28 -15.91 5.16
CA GLN A 207 11.84 -15.60 3.85
C GLN A 207 12.72 -16.71 3.29
N ASN A 208 13.09 -17.66 4.15
CA ASN A 208 13.92 -18.78 3.76
C ASN A 208 13.47 -20.09 4.44
N PRO A 209 13.92 -21.24 3.91
CA PRO A 209 13.58 -22.56 4.45
C PRO A 209 13.87 -22.75 5.95
N LEU A 210 14.90 -22.07 6.49
CA LEU A 210 15.28 -22.21 7.90
C LEU A 210 14.28 -21.50 8.80
N GLU A 211 13.87 -20.29 8.43
CA GLU A 211 12.83 -19.52 9.14
C GLU A 211 11.47 -20.23 9.08
N ALA A 212 11.11 -20.78 7.92
CA ALA A 212 9.84 -21.51 7.76
C ALA A 212 9.79 -22.75 8.67
N ASN A 213 10.91 -23.47 8.78
CA ASN A 213 11.06 -24.59 9.70
C ASN A 213 11.00 -24.13 11.17
N SER A 214 11.71 -23.05 11.52
CA SER A 214 11.72 -22.53 12.90
C SER A 214 10.31 -22.11 13.36
N GLN A 215 9.56 -21.41 12.50
CA GLN A 215 8.18 -21.04 12.81
C GLN A 215 7.25 -22.26 12.88
N SER A 216 7.43 -23.24 12.00
CA SER A 216 6.69 -24.50 12.06
C SER A 216 6.89 -25.22 13.39
N GLU A 217 8.14 -25.37 13.86
CA GLU A 217 8.45 -25.97 15.16
C GLU A 217 7.84 -25.18 16.33
N LEU A 218 7.83 -23.84 16.24
CA LEU A 218 7.17 -22.99 17.24
C LEU A 218 5.66 -23.24 17.30
N ILE A 219 5.00 -23.33 16.14
CA ILE A 219 3.57 -23.60 16.04
C ILE A 219 3.26 -25.01 16.57
N LYS A 220 4.05 -26.02 16.19
CA LYS A 220 3.93 -27.39 16.72
C LYS A 220 4.04 -27.42 18.24
N THR A 221 5.03 -26.71 18.80
CA THR A 221 5.22 -26.63 20.26
C THR A 221 3.98 -26.06 20.95
N ARG A 222 3.39 -24.98 20.40
CA ARG A 222 2.16 -24.38 20.94
C ARG A 222 0.95 -25.31 20.83
N ILE A 223 0.81 -26.00 19.69
CA ILE A 223 -0.24 -26.98 19.47
C ILE A 223 -0.10 -28.17 20.44
N SER A 224 1.12 -28.66 20.66
CA SER A 224 1.40 -29.74 21.61
C SER A 224 1.10 -29.38 23.06
N ASN A 225 1.21 -28.10 23.41
CA ASN A 225 0.90 -27.59 24.75
C ASN A 225 -0.59 -27.27 24.94
N HIS A 226 -1.44 -27.43 23.91
CA HIS A 226 -2.86 -27.15 24.00
C HIS A 226 -3.60 -28.30 24.72
N GLN A 227 -4.37 -27.97 25.76
CA GLN A 227 -4.98 -28.98 26.64
C GLN A 227 -6.31 -29.57 26.11
N ASN A 228 -6.86 -29.03 25.01
CA ASN A 228 -8.14 -29.45 24.47
C ASN A 228 -7.97 -30.14 23.10
N SER A 229 -8.41 -31.39 23.02
CA SER A 229 -8.41 -32.28 21.83
C SER A 229 -7.03 -32.82 21.41
N SER A 230 -7.04 -33.90 20.60
CA SER A 230 -5.80 -34.47 20.03
C SER A 230 -5.23 -33.56 18.93
N PRO A 231 -3.95 -33.12 19.04
CA PRO A 231 -3.35 -32.17 18.11
C PRO A 231 -2.87 -32.76 16.77
N THR A 232 -2.94 -34.09 16.58
CA THR A 232 -2.23 -34.80 15.50
C THR A 232 -2.59 -34.31 14.10
N SER A 233 -3.87 -34.02 13.83
CA SER A 233 -4.32 -33.54 12.51
C SER A 233 -3.75 -32.14 12.20
N MET A 234 -3.67 -31.26 13.20
CA MET A 234 -3.14 -29.90 13.05
C MET A 234 -1.63 -29.91 12.86
N ILE A 235 -0.89 -30.76 13.58
CA ILE A 235 0.56 -30.93 13.41
C ILE A 235 0.87 -31.38 11.98
N ASN A 236 0.13 -32.35 11.45
CA ASN A 236 0.31 -32.83 10.08
C ASN A 236 0.06 -31.74 9.03
N ALA A 237 -0.95 -30.88 9.23
CA ALA A 237 -1.22 -29.75 8.34
C ALA A 237 -0.06 -28.73 8.34
N VAL A 238 0.49 -28.44 9.53
CA VAL A 238 1.65 -27.55 9.70
C VAL A 238 2.90 -28.14 9.02
N ASP A 239 3.12 -29.45 9.12
CA ASP A 239 4.23 -30.13 8.43
C ASP A 239 4.13 -30.07 6.91
N GLN A 240 2.95 -30.30 6.36
CA GLN A 240 2.71 -30.23 4.92
C GLN A 240 2.93 -28.80 4.40
N PHE A 241 2.43 -27.80 5.13
CA PHE A 241 2.64 -26.40 4.80
C PHE A 241 4.13 -26.01 4.81
N ALA A 242 4.85 -26.37 5.87
CA ALA A 242 6.28 -26.07 6.00
C ALA A 242 7.11 -26.72 4.88
N LYS A 243 6.81 -27.97 4.53
CA LYS A 243 7.46 -28.67 3.41
C LYS A 243 7.19 -27.98 2.07
N GLY A 244 5.95 -27.56 1.81
CA GLY A 244 5.57 -26.81 0.62
C GLY A 244 6.30 -25.47 0.52
N ALA A 245 6.29 -24.70 1.61
CA ALA A 245 6.97 -23.41 1.69
C ALA A 245 8.48 -23.55 1.45
N LYS A 246 9.14 -24.53 2.09
CA LYS A 246 10.56 -24.84 1.88
C LYS A 246 10.87 -25.18 0.41
N ALA A 247 10.05 -26.00 -0.23
CA ALA A 247 10.25 -26.38 -1.63
C ALA A 247 10.16 -25.16 -2.56
N ILE A 248 9.18 -24.27 -2.34
CA ILE A 248 9.02 -23.04 -3.11
C ILE A 248 10.22 -22.11 -2.90
N MET A 249 10.63 -21.87 -1.66
CA MET A 249 11.74 -20.95 -1.37
C MET A 249 13.07 -21.45 -1.94
N HIS A 250 13.36 -22.75 -1.85
CA HIS A 250 14.55 -23.31 -2.53
C HIS A 250 14.49 -23.11 -4.04
N ARG A 251 13.31 -23.32 -4.65
CA ARG A 251 13.14 -23.13 -6.10
C ARG A 251 13.33 -21.66 -6.49
N VAL A 252 12.82 -20.71 -5.69
CA VAL A 252 13.02 -19.27 -5.90
C VAL A 252 14.51 -18.92 -5.82
N ALA A 253 15.23 -19.40 -4.82
CA ALA A 253 16.67 -19.15 -4.69
C ALA A 253 17.49 -19.68 -5.88
N LEU A 254 17.12 -20.86 -6.40
CA LEU A 254 17.74 -21.40 -7.62
C LEU A 254 17.44 -20.55 -8.86
N LEU A 255 16.18 -20.13 -9.02
CA LEU A 255 15.76 -19.28 -10.12
C LEU A 255 16.46 -17.91 -10.08
N GLU A 256 16.64 -17.31 -8.91
CA GLU A 256 17.37 -16.05 -8.76
C GLU A 256 18.85 -16.18 -9.16
N ALA A 257 19.50 -17.28 -8.77
CA ALA A 257 20.87 -17.58 -9.16
C ALA A 257 20.99 -17.77 -10.68
N GLU A 258 20.03 -18.49 -11.29
CA GLU A 258 19.98 -18.70 -12.73
C GLU A 258 19.75 -17.39 -13.48
N VAL A 259 18.79 -16.56 -13.05
CA VAL A 259 18.52 -15.23 -13.63
C VAL A 259 19.76 -14.34 -13.55
N SER A 260 20.48 -14.35 -12.43
CA SER A 260 21.72 -13.58 -12.27
C SER A 260 22.81 -14.06 -13.25
N SER A 261 22.98 -15.37 -13.40
CA SER A 261 23.92 -15.97 -14.34
C SER A 261 23.58 -15.63 -15.78
N LEU A 262 22.32 -15.78 -16.17
CA LEU A 262 21.82 -15.47 -17.50
C LEU A 262 22.00 -13.99 -17.84
N ARG A 263 21.73 -13.08 -16.89
CA ARG A 263 21.96 -11.64 -17.08
C ARG A 263 23.44 -11.34 -17.38
N LYS A 264 24.38 -11.94 -16.63
CA LYS A 264 25.83 -11.77 -16.88
C LYS A 264 26.25 -12.33 -18.24
N ALA A 265 25.78 -13.51 -18.60
CA ALA A 265 26.07 -14.13 -19.88
C ALA A 265 25.54 -13.28 -21.06
N ASN A 266 24.32 -12.75 -20.92
CA ASN A 266 23.70 -11.92 -21.95
C ASN A 266 24.42 -10.57 -22.10
N GLU A 267 24.90 -9.98 -21.01
CA GLU A 267 25.74 -8.77 -21.06
C GLU A 267 27.06 -9.02 -21.80
N ALA A 268 27.74 -10.14 -21.50
CA ALA A 268 28.97 -10.52 -22.19
C ALA A 268 28.75 -10.77 -23.70
N LEU A 269 27.65 -11.43 -24.06
CA LEU A 269 27.26 -11.64 -25.47
C LEU A 269 26.93 -10.32 -26.17
N SER A 270 26.22 -9.42 -25.50
CA SER A 270 25.91 -8.09 -26.02
C SER A 270 27.19 -7.28 -26.29
N LYS A 271 28.15 -7.29 -25.35
CA LYS A 271 29.48 -6.68 -25.54
C LYS A 271 30.22 -7.29 -26.73
N ARG A 272 30.23 -8.63 -26.87
CA ARG A 272 30.84 -9.32 -28.01
C ARG A 272 30.18 -8.96 -29.35
N ARG A 273 28.85 -8.83 -29.39
CA ARG A 273 28.12 -8.41 -30.61
C ARG A 273 28.42 -6.97 -30.99
N ARG A 274 28.61 -6.09 -30.01
CA ARG A 274 28.94 -4.66 -30.22
C ARG A 274 30.42 -4.41 -30.52
N ALA A 275 31.30 -5.37 -30.26
CA ALA A 275 32.73 -5.24 -30.52
C ALA A 275 33.03 -5.17 -32.03
N LYS A 276 33.50 -4.02 -32.50
CA LYS A 276 33.91 -3.81 -33.89
C LYS A 276 35.14 -4.68 -34.22
N ARG A 277 35.04 -5.51 -35.27
CA ARG A 277 36.16 -6.32 -35.78
C ARG A 277 37.04 -5.48 -36.71
N VAL A 278 38.03 -4.78 -36.14
CA VAL A 278 38.97 -3.96 -36.90
C VAL A 278 40.11 -4.84 -37.42
N ARG A 279 40.41 -4.74 -38.73
CA ARG A 279 41.52 -5.50 -39.35
C ARG A 279 42.87 -4.86 -39.00
N VAL A 280 43.78 -5.65 -38.43
CA VAL A 280 45.11 -5.19 -37.99
C VAL A 280 46.12 -5.22 -39.14
N ARG A 281 46.40 -6.39 -39.73
CA ARG A 281 47.34 -6.59 -40.85
C ARG A 281 47.04 -7.90 -41.61
N LEU A 282 47.51 -8.05 -42.85
CA LEU A 282 47.37 -9.28 -43.64
C LEU A 282 48.61 -10.19 -43.52
N GLY A 283 48.41 -11.46 -43.13
CA GLY A 283 49.23 -12.61 -43.57
C GLY A 283 50.64 -12.87 -43.02
N ARG A 284 51.02 -12.40 -41.82
CA ARG A 284 52.29 -12.78 -41.16
C ARG A 284 52.12 -12.99 -39.65
N SER A 285 53.01 -13.79 -39.05
CA SER A 285 53.10 -13.96 -37.59
C SER A 285 53.44 -12.63 -36.92
N LEU A 286 52.71 -12.30 -35.85
CA LEU A 286 52.81 -11.03 -35.16
C LEU A 286 52.81 -11.30 -33.65
N THR A 287 53.69 -10.63 -32.91
CA THR A 287 53.65 -10.73 -31.44
C THR A 287 52.49 -9.89 -30.88
N VAL A 288 52.05 -10.20 -29.66
CA VAL A 288 50.95 -9.45 -29.01
C VAL A 288 51.30 -7.97 -28.83
N GLN A 289 52.56 -7.68 -28.51
CA GLN A 289 53.05 -6.31 -28.34
C GLN A 289 53.02 -5.54 -29.67
N ASP A 290 53.53 -6.13 -30.76
CA ASP A 290 53.49 -5.52 -32.09
C ASP A 290 52.05 -5.23 -32.54
N ALA A 291 51.10 -6.12 -32.22
CA ALA A 291 49.68 -5.93 -32.52
C ALA A 291 49.07 -4.74 -31.76
N GLN A 292 49.42 -4.58 -30.48
CA GLN A 292 48.96 -3.47 -29.66
C GLN A 292 49.54 -2.14 -30.15
N ASP A 293 50.82 -2.10 -30.49
CA ASP A 293 51.49 -0.91 -31.01
C ASP A 293 50.91 -0.47 -32.37
N LEU A 294 50.59 -1.43 -33.24
CA LEU A 294 49.94 -1.17 -34.52
C LEU A 294 48.50 -0.64 -34.36
N LEU A 295 47.75 -1.14 -33.38
CA LEU A 295 46.40 -0.65 -33.06
C LEU A 295 46.47 0.75 -32.44
N ALA A 296 47.43 1.01 -31.56
CA ALA A 296 47.65 2.33 -30.95
C ALA A 296 48.04 3.39 -32.00
N LYS A 297 48.91 3.03 -32.94
CA LYS A 297 49.25 3.89 -34.09
C LYS A 297 48.04 4.17 -34.98
N LYS A 298 47.27 3.14 -35.36
CA LYS A 298 46.02 3.32 -36.13
C LYS A 298 44.99 4.21 -35.42
N ALA A 299 44.87 4.10 -34.11
CA ALA A 299 43.96 4.93 -33.31
C ALA A 299 44.45 6.38 -33.15
N ALA A 300 45.77 6.61 -33.18
CA ALA A 300 46.36 7.95 -33.21
C ALA A 300 46.21 8.60 -34.61
N ASP A 301 46.35 7.80 -35.67
CA ASP A 301 46.17 8.24 -37.06
C ASP A 301 44.67 8.50 -37.41
N GLU A 302 43.71 7.75 -36.83
CA GLU A 302 42.28 8.06 -36.98
C GLU A 302 41.86 9.35 -36.25
N LYS A 303 42.65 9.82 -35.28
CA LYS A 303 42.39 11.06 -34.53
C LYS A 303 43.01 12.32 -35.13
N THR A 304 43.75 12.22 -36.23
CA THR A 304 44.43 13.37 -36.88
C THR A 304 44.47 13.15 -38.40
N PRO A 305 43.95 14.02 -39.30
CA PRO A 305 43.59 15.44 -39.16
C PRO A 305 42.22 15.88 -39.75
N GLN A 306 41.55 16.82 -39.07
CA GLN A 306 40.45 17.64 -39.60
C GLN A 306 40.94 18.95 -40.27
N GLU A 307 42.24 19.07 -40.53
CA GLU A 307 42.86 20.25 -41.13
C GLU A 307 43.54 19.88 -42.45
N ARG A 308 42.82 20.07 -43.56
CA ARG A 308 43.35 20.38 -44.91
C ARG A 308 42.18 20.36 -45.91
N GLN A 309 41.42 21.45 -45.93
CA GLN A 309 40.59 21.79 -47.10
C GLN A 309 40.38 23.30 -47.17
N GLN A 310 41.48 24.04 -47.34
CA GLN A 310 41.45 25.33 -48.01
C GLN A 310 42.61 25.39 -49.00
N ASN A 311 42.26 25.70 -50.25
CA ASN A 311 43.08 26.22 -51.36
C ASN A 311 43.56 25.25 -52.47
N GLY A 312 43.02 25.49 -53.67
CA GLY A 312 43.60 25.21 -55.00
C GLY A 312 43.17 23.88 -55.63
N SER A 313 42.09 23.74 -56.41
CA SER A 313 41.76 24.26 -57.77
C SER A 313 42.49 23.58 -58.94
N TYR A 314 41.68 23.00 -59.83
CA TYR A 314 41.84 22.59 -61.24
C TYR A 314 42.14 21.12 -61.64
N ALA A 315 41.03 20.47 -62.04
CA ALA A 315 40.78 19.51 -63.16
C ALA A 315 41.51 18.15 -63.21
N GLY A 316 40.86 16.97 -63.29
CA GLY A 316 39.44 16.62 -63.40
C GLY A 316 39.19 15.09 -63.49
N SER A 317 37.91 14.72 -63.39
CA SER A 317 37.26 13.44 -63.75
C SER A 317 37.23 12.25 -62.74
N ALA A 318 36.08 12.09 -62.04
CA ALA A 318 35.40 10.80 -61.85
C ALA A 318 33.97 10.96 -61.24
N ARG A 319 32.95 10.79 -62.10
CA ARG A 319 31.51 10.49 -61.87
C ARG A 319 30.95 10.45 -60.43
N SER A 320 30.06 11.40 -60.12
CA SER A 320 29.07 11.29 -59.02
C SER A 320 27.79 10.61 -59.53
N LYS A 321 27.36 9.52 -58.90
CA LYS A 321 26.08 8.83 -59.18
C LYS A 321 24.91 9.76 -58.80
N SER A 322 24.03 10.10 -59.75
CA SER A 322 22.84 10.90 -59.46
C SER A 322 21.94 10.20 -58.43
N ARG A 323 21.54 10.90 -57.37
CA ARG A 323 20.54 10.40 -56.41
C ARG A 323 19.21 10.16 -57.13
N ARG A 324 18.63 8.98 -56.92
CA ARG A 324 17.33 8.57 -57.48
C ARG A 324 16.26 8.67 -56.39
N CYS A 325 15.04 8.99 -56.79
CA CYS A 325 13.88 9.01 -55.91
C CYS A 325 13.66 7.61 -55.30
N GLY A 326 13.48 7.53 -53.98
CA GLY A 326 13.22 6.27 -53.27
C GLY A 326 11.87 5.63 -53.58
N THR A 327 10.96 6.37 -54.21
CA THR A 327 9.60 5.90 -54.56
C THR A 327 9.51 5.39 -55.99
N CYS A 328 9.99 6.15 -56.99
CA CYS A 328 9.86 5.79 -58.41
C CYS A 328 11.20 5.52 -59.14
N GLY A 329 12.35 5.65 -58.45
CA GLY A 329 13.67 5.35 -59.01
C GLY A 329 14.20 6.33 -60.09
N LYS A 330 13.43 7.37 -60.44
CA LYS A 330 13.83 8.43 -61.38
C LYS A 330 14.74 9.47 -60.70
N ALA A 331 15.67 10.07 -61.45
CA ALA A 331 16.52 11.15 -60.96
C ALA A 331 15.83 12.51 -61.11
N GLY A 332 16.26 13.51 -60.32
CA GLY A 332 15.75 14.89 -60.43
C GLY A 332 14.72 15.33 -59.37
N HIS A 333 14.24 14.41 -58.52
CA HIS A 333 13.36 14.73 -57.39
C HIS A 333 13.55 13.71 -56.23
N ASN A 334 12.94 13.97 -55.08
CA ASN A 334 12.99 13.07 -53.91
C ASN A 334 11.60 12.48 -53.59
N ALA A 335 11.54 11.51 -52.67
CA ALA A 335 10.31 10.78 -52.33
C ALA A 335 9.14 11.69 -51.88
N ARG A 336 9.41 12.89 -51.36
CA ARG A 336 8.39 13.85 -50.89
C ARG A 336 7.81 14.73 -51.99
N THR A 337 8.45 14.75 -53.17
CA THR A 337 8.08 15.57 -54.33
C THR A 337 7.77 14.68 -55.54
N CYS A 338 7.47 13.40 -55.28
CA CYS A 338 7.21 12.42 -56.32
C CYS A 338 5.79 12.60 -56.88
N PRO A 339 5.62 12.84 -58.19
CA PRO A 339 4.30 13.02 -58.79
C PRO A 339 3.45 11.73 -58.77
N GLU A 340 4.05 10.57 -58.47
CA GLU A 340 3.37 9.27 -58.40
C GLU A 340 2.72 8.98 -57.03
N THR A 341 2.84 9.89 -56.03
CA THR A 341 2.20 9.73 -54.70
C THR A 341 0.93 10.56 -54.49
N ALA A 342 0.37 11.17 -55.53
CA ALA A 342 -0.80 12.04 -55.41
C ALA A 342 -2.16 11.33 -55.56
N GLU A 343 -2.20 10.01 -55.75
CA GLU A 343 -3.45 9.24 -55.83
C GLU A 343 -3.44 8.06 -54.87
N SER A 344 -3.89 8.29 -53.63
CA SER A 344 -4.65 7.33 -52.78
C SER A 344 -4.63 7.80 -51.32
N SER A 345 -5.54 8.71 -50.97
CA SER A 345 -5.88 9.03 -49.58
C SER A 345 -7.32 8.63 -49.29
N ALA A 346 -7.50 7.46 -48.67
CA ALA A 346 -8.61 7.10 -47.77
C ALA A 346 -8.20 5.77 -47.11
N SER A 347 -7.69 5.78 -45.86
CA SER A 347 -8.46 5.48 -44.63
C SER A 347 -9.00 4.04 -44.60
N SER A 348 -8.83 3.19 -43.59
CA SER A 348 -8.04 3.14 -42.35
C SER A 348 -8.44 1.79 -41.72
N ILE A 349 -7.50 0.85 -41.55
CA ILE A 349 -7.71 -0.40 -40.79
C ILE A 349 -7.04 -0.29 -39.42
N SER A 350 -7.71 -0.99 -38.52
CA SER A 350 -7.56 -1.30 -37.11
C SER A 350 -6.18 -1.61 -36.53
N ASP A 351 -6.24 -1.78 -35.21
CA ASP A 351 -5.40 -2.60 -34.31
C ASP A 351 -4.39 -1.81 -33.46
N VAL A 352 -4.71 -1.62 -32.18
CA VAL A 352 -4.52 -2.57 -31.06
C VAL A 352 -3.03 -2.75 -30.79
N ILE A 353 -2.60 -2.19 -29.66
CA ILE A 353 -1.34 -2.56 -29.00
C ILE A 353 -1.68 -2.94 -27.56
N VAL A 354 -1.58 -4.24 -27.32
CA VAL A 354 -1.36 -4.88 -26.02
C VAL A 354 0.10 -4.68 -25.65
N VAL A 355 0.39 -4.27 -24.41
CA VAL A 355 1.67 -4.58 -23.76
C VAL A 355 1.39 -4.88 -22.29
N ASP A 356 1.63 -6.15 -21.93
CA ASP A 356 1.68 -6.68 -20.57
C ASP A 356 2.75 -5.98 -19.73
N TYR A 357 2.41 -5.71 -18.46
CA TYR A 357 3.10 -6.27 -17.30
C TYR A 357 2.10 -6.48 -16.17
#